data_AF-A0A4U5JNH6-F1
#
_entry.id   AF-A0A4U5JNH6-F1
#
_cell.length_a   1.000
_cell.length_b   1.000
_cell.length_c   1.000
_cell.angle_alpha   90.00
_cell.angle_beta   90.00
_cell.angle_gamma   90.00
#
_symmetry.space_group_name_H-M   'P 1'
#
loop_
_entity.id
_entity.type
_entity.pdbx_description
1 polymer ?
#
loop_
_entity_poly.entity_id
_entity_poly.type
_entity_poly.pdbx_seq_one_letter_code
_entity_poly.pdbx_strand_id
1 'polypeptide(L)'
;MCHFITAVLSSEAYQASLDALARKHGRIFQPLSNPSIQRQLRQGQQYFRTTPGHCDCGTALGAGRRKGFDATYWAAEEQRLLKKGWSKTKIDRTMAQKRDKAASDDRGLEARASSGLAPWVGLIRETLDSGIATELGLLLHQYRGALDEDIPLQGAETIRTDDALADALRLMREDVLVTFVR
;
A
#
# COMPACT_ATOMS: atom_id res chain seq x y z
N MET A 1 7.18 14.74 5.72
CA MET A 1 7.21 13.50 4.91
C MET A 1 5.78 13.05 4.72
N CYS A 2 5.36 12.88 3.47
CA CYS A 2 3.99 12.55 3.10
C CYS A 2 3.99 11.33 2.18
N HIS A 3 3.07 10.38 2.40
CA HIS A 3 2.88 9.29 1.44
C HIS A 3 2.01 9.75 0.29
N PHE A 4 2.40 9.43 -0.93
CA PHE A 4 1.51 9.50 -2.07
C PHE A 4 1.49 8.15 -2.75
N ILE A 5 0.29 7.77 -3.18
CA ILE A 5 0.10 6.65 -4.09
C ILE A 5 -0.06 7.25 -5.48
N THR A 6 0.79 6.81 -6.37
CA THR A 6 0.81 7.25 -7.77
C THR A 6 0.53 6.07 -8.67
N ALA A 7 -0.04 6.34 -9.83
CA ALA A 7 -0.41 5.31 -10.77
C ALA A 7 0.40 5.39 -12.06
N VAL A 8 0.56 4.24 -12.72
CA VAL A 8 1.14 4.11 -14.04
C VAL A 8 0.13 3.42 -14.94
N LEU A 9 -0.16 4.00 -16.10
CA LEU A 9 -1.11 3.46 -17.09
C LEU A 9 -0.52 3.60 -18.49
N SER A 10 -1.02 2.82 -19.45
CA SER A 10 -0.75 3.07 -20.87
C SER A 10 -1.29 4.44 -21.27
N SER A 11 -0.55 5.19 -22.10
CA SER A 11 -0.93 6.50 -22.63
C SER A 11 -2.23 6.45 -23.45
N GLU A 12 -2.53 5.29 -24.03
CA GLU A 12 -3.76 5.05 -24.81
C GLU A 12 -5.01 4.96 -23.91
N ALA A 13 -4.83 4.60 -22.63
CA ALA A 13 -5.89 4.46 -21.65
C ALA A 13 -6.33 5.80 -21.04
N TYR A 14 -5.56 6.88 -21.22
CA TYR A 14 -5.87 8.18 -20.63
C TYR A 14 -7.02 8.86 -21.40
N GLN A 15 -8.23 8.66 -20.92
CA GLN A 15 -9.46 9.23 -21.47
C GLN A 15 -10.36 9.74 -20.34
N ALA A 16 -11.30 10.64 -20.65
CA ALA A 16 -12.26 11.19 -19.67
C ALA A 16 -13.01 10.10 -18.88
N SER A 17 -13.24 8.94 -19.50
CA SER A 17 -13.86 7.75 -18.89
C SER A 17 -13.05 7.21 -17.70
N LEU A 18 -11.72 7.28 -17.74
CA LEU A 18 -10.85 6.78 -16.68
C LEU A 18 -10.87 7.70 -15.45
N ASP A 19 -10.92 9.03 -15.64
CA ASP A 19 -11.06 9.97 -14.52
C ASP A 19 -12.44 9.85 -13.86
N ALA A 20 -13.51 9.67 -14.65
CA ALA A 20 -14.85 9.43 -14.13
C ALA A 20 -14.92 8.14 -13.29
N LEU A 21 -14.26 7.07 -13.76
CA LEU A 21 -14.14 5.81 -13.03
C LEU A 21 -13.35 6.00 -11.73
N ALA A 22 -12.19 6.65 -11.78
CA ALA A 22 -11.37 6.93 -10.60
C ALA A 22 -12.15 7.69 -9.52
N ARG A 23 -12.96 8.68 -9.92
CA ARG A 23 -13.77 9.49 -9.01
C ARG A 23 -14.82 8.69 -8.24
N LYS A 24 -15.39 7.63 -8.83
CA LYS A 24 -16.31 6.73 -8.11
C LYS A 24 -15.65 6.08 -6.89
N HIS A 25 -14.34 5.87 -6.97
CA HIS A 25 -13.52 5.29 -5.89
C HIS A 25 -12.78 6.34 -5.07
N GLY A 26 -13.17 7.63 -5.18
CA GLY A 26 -12.55 8.73 -4.43
C GLY A 26 -11.14 9.10 -4.89
N ARG A 27 -10.77 8.71 -6.12
CA ARG A 27 -9.45 8.96 -6.74
C ARG A 27 -9.58 9.82 -7.99
N ILE A 28 -8.45 10.24 -8.52
CA ILE A 28 -8.34 10.88 -9.83
C ILE A 28 -7.15 10.27 -10.57
N PHE A 29 -7.01 10.55 -11.86
CA PHE A 29 -5.75 10.31 -12.56
C PHE A 29 -5.27 11.62 -13.17
N GLN A 30 -4.57 12.42 -12.38
CA GLN A 30 -3.98 13.65 -12.88
C GLN A 30 -2.55 13.36 -13.38
N PRO A 31 -2.22 13.67 -14.66
CA PRO A 31 -0.85 13.50 -15.15
C PRO A 31 0.16 14.18 -14.22
N LEU A 32 1.21 13.44 -13.86
CA LEU A 32 2.27 13.89 -12.96
C LEU A 32 3.60 13.80 -13.69
N SER A 33 4.31 14.93 -13.81
CA SER A 33 5.67 14.93 -14.31
C SER A 33 6.63 14.57 -13.18
N ASN A 34 7.37 13.47 -13.36
CA ASN A 34 8.52 13.12 -12.54
C ASN A 34 9.57 12.49 -13.47
N PRO A 35 10.62 13.23 -13.86
CA PRO A 35 11.63 12.74 -14.79
C PRO A 35 12.37 11.48 -14.31
N SER A 36 12.52 11.31 -12.99
CA SER A 36 13.17 10.12 -12.43
C SER A 36 12.35 8.87 -12.68
N ILE A 37 11.06 8.89 -12.33
CA ILE A 37 10.14 7.78 -12.58
C ILE A 37 9.95 7.54 -14.07
N GLN A 38 9.71 8.59 -14.86
CA GLN A 38 9.42 8.46 -16.30
C GLN A 38 10.54 7.76 -17.09
N ARG A 39 11.81 7.94 -16.71
CA ARG A 39 12.95 7.23 -17.33
C ARG A 39 12.98 5.73 -17.01
N GLN A 40 12.30 5.31 -15.94
CA GLN A 40 12.25 3.92 -15.48
C GLN A 40 10.97 3.19 -15.97
N LEU A 41 10.02 3.91 -16.58
CA LEU A 41 8.79 3.33 -17.12
C LEU A 41 9.00 2.70 -18.50
N ARG A 42 8.10 1.78 -18.87
CA ARG A 42 8.06 1.22 -20.23
C ARG A 42 7.58 2.28 -21.22
N GLN A 43 8.01 2.15 -22.48
CA GLN A 43 7.55 3.04 -23.55
C GLN A 43 6.02 3.02 -23.65
N GLY A 44 5.43 4.22 -23.79
CA GLY A 44 3.98 4.37 -23.86
C GLY A 44 3.29 4.38 -22.49
N GLN A 45 4.00 4.29 -21.37
CA GLN A 45 3.41 4.47 -20.05
C GLN A 45 3.44 5.94 -19.61
N GLN A 46 2.42 6.34 -18.86
CA GLN A 46 2.30 7.66 -18.23
C GLN A 46 2.15 7.53 -16.72
N TYR A 47 2.62 8.56 -16.02
CA TYR A 47 2.61 8.63 -14.57
C TYR A 47 1.53 9.60 -14.08
N PHE A 48 0.79 9.20 -13.05
CA PHE A 48 -0.37 9.90 -12.56
C PHE A 48 -0.35 10.04 -11.05
N ARG A 49 -0.78 11.20 -10.58
CA ARG A 49 -1.18 11.41 -9.20
C ARG A 49 -2.61 10.88 -9.00
N THR A 50 -2.83 10.15 -7.91
CA THR A 50 -4.14 9.54 -7.62
C THR A 50 -5.01 10.32 -6.64
N THR A 51 -4.45 11.34 -5.97
CA THR A 51 -5.17 12.11 -4.95
C THR A 51 -5.70 13.44 -5.50
N PRO A 52 -6.94 13.83 -5.17
CA PRO A 52 -7.48 15.11 -5.60
C PRO A 52 -6.99 16.33 -4.80
N GLY A 53 -6.37 16.13 -3.64
CA GLY A 53 -5.98 17.24 -2.75
C GLY A 53 -4.84 16.90 -1.79
N HIS A 54 -5.15 16.17 -0.71
CA HIS A 54 -4.19 15.83 0.34
C HIS A 54 -3.32 14.59 0.01
N CYS A 55 -2.34 14.30 0.87
CA CYS A 55 -1.52 13.09 0.79
C CYS A 55 -2.31 11.82 1.17
N ASP A 56 -1.81 10.66 0.77
CA ASP A 56 -2.27 9.33 1.22
C ASP A 56 -1.65 8.92 2.57
N CYS A 57 -1.34 9.90 3.41
CA CYS A 57 -0.77 9.65 4.72
C CYS A 57 -1.72 8.79 5.56
N GLY A 58 -1.20 7.70 6.14
CA GLY A 58 -2.03 6.74 6.88
C GLY A 58 -2.73 5.71 5.99
N THR A 59 -2.38 5.62 4.70
CA THR A 59 -2.91 4.61 3.79
C THR A 59 -2.80 3.18 4.34
N ALA A 60 -3.77 2.35 3.93
CA ALA A 60 -3.79 0.92 4.18
C ALA A 60 -2.84 0.13 3.25
N LEU A 61 -2.40 0.72 2.14
CA LEU A 61 -1.43 0.10 1.22
C LEU A 61 -0.08 -0.03 1.94
N GLY A 62 0.51 -1.22 1.88
CA GLY A 62 1.75 -1.54 2.58
C GLY A 62 1.64 -1.56 4.12
N ALA A 63 0.45 -1.32 4.69
CA ALA A 63 0.28 -1.25 6.15
C ALA A 63 0.52 -2.60 6.84
N GLY A 64 0.33 -3.73 6.14
CA GLY A 64 0.61 -5.06 6.68
C GLY A 64 2.10 -5.35 6.87
N ARG A 65 2.99 -4.51 6.31
CA ARG A 65 4.44 -4.61 6.55
C ARG A 65 4.93 -3.82 7.76
N ARG A 66 4.08 -3.02 8.43
CA ARG A 66 4.47 -2.37 9.68
C ARG A 66 4.86 -3.46 10.67
N LYS A 67 6.16 -3.52 11.02
CA LYS A 67 6.80 -4.52 11.90
C LYS A 67 5.85 -5.02 12.98
N GLY A 68 5.12 -6.08 12.67
CA GLY A 68 4.20 -6.73 13.57
C GLY A 68 5.02 -7.70 14.41
N PHE A 69 4.88 -7.58 15.72
CA PHE A 69 5.22 -8.54 16.76
C PHE A 69 5.61 -9.95 16.27
N ASP A 70 6.83 -10.11 15.76
CA ASP A 70 7.32 -11.39 15.24
C ASP A 70 7.82 -12.28 16.40
N ALA A 71 8.20 -13.52 16.09
CA ALA A 71 8.70 -14.44 17.10
C ALA A 71 9.91 -13.85 17.86
N THR A 72 10.75 -13.10 17.15
CA THR A 72 11.93 -12.40 17.70
C THR A 72 11.54 -11.32 18.71
N TYR A 73 10.54 -10.50 18.40
CA TYR A 73 9.99 -9.49 19.29
C TYR A 73 9.45 -10.14 20.57
N TRP A 74 8.66 -11.19 20.45
CA TRP A 74 8.05 -11.85 21.61
C TRP A 74 9.09 -12.50 22.52
N ALA A 75 10.13 -13.13 21.93
CA ALA A 75 11.24 -13.69 22.69
C ALA A 75 12.03 -12.59 23.42
N ALA A 76 12.30 -11.46 22.76
CA ALA A 76 13.00 -10.34 23.38
C ALA A 76 12.21 -9.73 24.55
N GLU A 77 10.89 -9.62 24.42
CA GLU A 77 10.04 -9.08 25.49
C GLU A 77 9.95 -10.04 26.68
N GLU A 78 9.85 -11.35 26.45
CA GLU A 78 9.90 -12.36 27.52
C GLU A 78 11.23 -12.29 28.30
N GLN A 79 12.36 -12.21 27.58
CA GLN A 79 13.68 -12.04 28.19
C GLN A 79 13.80 -10.75 29.01
N ARG A 80 13.17 -9.67 28.56
CA ARG A 80 13.15 -8.40 29.30
C ARG A 80 12.37 -8.54 30.61
N LEU A 81 11.26 -9.28 30.62
CA LEU A 81 10.49 -9.52 31.84
C LEU A 81 11.22 -10.46 32.81
N LEU A 82 11.94 -11.47 32.29
CA LEU A 82 12.83 -12.32 33.09
C LEU A 82 13.94 -11.51 33.76
N LYS A 83 14.61 -10.61 33.02
CA LYS A 83 15.65 -9.72 33.56
C LYS A 83 15.14 -8.77 34.66
N LYS A 84 13.83 -8.51 34.70
CA LYS A 84 13.20 -7.71 35.76
C LYS A 84 12.87 -8.53 37.03
N GLY A 85 13.25 -9.80 37.08
CA GLY A 85 13.02 -10.68 38.22
C GLY A 85 11.56 -11.07 38.41
N TRP A 86 10.75 -11.04 37.34
CA TRP A 86 9.35 -11.44 37.44
C TRP A 86 9.22 -12.95 37.57
N SER A 87 8.26 -13.40 38.37
CA SER A 87 7.93 -14.83 38.44
C SER A 87 7.35 -15.34 37.13
N LYS A 88 7.56 -16.63 36.83
CA LYS A 88 7.04 -17.31 35.63
C LYS A 88 5.55 -17.01 35.40
N THR A 89 4.73 -17.16 36.44
CA THR A 89 3.28 -16.91 36.38
C THR A 89 2.94 -15.46 36.01
N LYS A 90 3.71 -14.48 36.50
CA LYS A 90 3.50 -13.06 36.18
C LYS A 90 3.92 -12.74 34.73
N ILE A 91 5.00 -13.37 34.27
CA ILE A 91 5.46 -13.26 32.88
C ILE A 91 4.42 -13.84 31.94
N ASP A 92 3.99 -15.08 32.17
CA ASP A 92 3.02 -15.77 31.31
C ASP A 92 1.70 -14.99 31.20
N ARG A 93 1.17 -14.52 32.33
CA ARG A 93 -0.04 -13.67 32.35
C ARG A 93 0.14 -12.37 31.56
N THR A 94 1.29 -11.71 31.71
CA THR A 94 1.55 -10.44 31.03
C THR A 94 1.76 -10.64 29.53
N MET A 95 2.46 -11.71 29.14
CA MET A 95 2.67 -12.08 27.75
C MET A 95 1.34 -12.43 27.07
N ALA A 96 0.46 -13.18 27.74
CA ALA A 96 -0.89 -13.47 27.25
C ALA A 96 -1.69 -12.17 27.06
N GLN A 97 -1.73 -11.29 28.06
CA GLN A 97 -2.44 -10.02 27.95
C GLN A 97 -1.90 -9.11 26.82
N LYS A 98 -0.58 -9.09 26.62
CA LYS A 98 0.05 -8.33 25.54
C LYS A 98 -0.25 -8.92 24.16
N ARG A 99 -0.27 -10.25 24.03
CA ARG A 99 -0.65 -10.94 22.79
C ARG A 99 -2.13 -10.73 22.47
N ASP A 100 -3.01 -10.82 23.46
CA ASP A 100 -4.44 -10.56 23.29
C ASP A 100 -4.70 -9.11 22.88
N LYS A 101 -4.00 -8.17 23.50
CA LYS A 101 -4.04 -6.75 23.10
C LYS A 101 -3.53 -6.57 21.67
N ALA A 102 -2.38 -7.15 21.34
CA ALA A 102 -1.83 -7.08 19.99
C ALA A 102 -2.78 -7.69 18.95
N ALA A 103 -3.41 -8.83 19.24
CA ALA A 103 -4.39 -9.46 18.35
C ALA A 103 -5.71 -8.66 18.25
N SER A 104 -6.14 -7.99 19.33
CA SER A 104 -7.28 -7.07 19.27
C SER A 104 -6.96 -5.82 18.46
N ASP A 105 -5.78 -5.26 18.65
CA ASP A 105 -5.30 -4.09 17.90
C ASP A 105 -5.12 -4.45 16.42
N ASP A 106 -4.62 -5.66 16.12
CA ASP A 106 -4.47 -6.18 14.76
C ASP A 106 -5.82 -6.39 14.07
N ARG A 107 -6.83 -6.96 14.75
CA ARG A 107 -8.20 -7.04 14.22
C ARG A 107 -8.81 -5.67 13.93
N GLY A 108 -8.57 -4.69 14.81
CA GLY A 108 -9.00 -3.31 14.58
C GLY A 108 -8.27 -2.62 13.43
N LEU A 109 -6.98 -2.92 13.25
CA LEU A 109 -6.17 -2.48 12.12
C LEU A 109 -6.60 -3.16 10.82
N GLU A 110 -6.97 -4.43 10.86
CA GLU A 110 -7.42 -5.21 9.71
C GLU A 110 -8.78 -4.73 9.21
N ALA A 111 -9.73 -4.46 10.10
CA ALA A 111 -11.01 -3.85 9.73
C ALA A 111 -10.82 -2.46 9.10
N ARG A 112 -9.94 -1.62 9.66
CA ARG A 112 -9.59 -0.31 9.09
C ARG A 112 -8.85 -0.43 7.77
N ALA A 113 -7.90 -1.36 7.67
CA ALA A 113 -7.16 -1.62 6.44
C ALA A 113 -8.11 -2.10 5.34
N SER A 114 -9.00 -3.04 5.64
CA SER A 114 -10.03 -3.51 4.70
C SER A 114 -10.88 -2.35 4.18
N SER A 115 -11.34 -1.43 5.05
CA SER A 115 -12.08 -0.24 4.63
C SER A 115 -11.25 0.72 3.75
N GLY A 116 -9.95 0.85 4.02
CA GLY A 116 -9.04 1.69 3.22
C GLY A 116 -8.58 1.03 1.92
N LEU A 117 -8.59 -0.29 1.84
CA LEU A 117 -8.21 -1.09 0.67
C LEU A 117 -9.37 -1.26 -0.31
N ALA A 118 -10.62 -1.30 0.18
CA ALA A 118 -11.79 -1.52 -0.66
C ALA A 118 -11.90 -0.56 -1.86
N PRO A 119 -11.67 0.77 -1.72
CA PRO A 119 -11.67 1.68 -2.87
C PRO A 119 -10.57 1.36 -3.90
N TRP A 120 -9.42 0.85 -3.45
CA TRP A 120 -8.33 0.47 -4.35
C TRP A 120 -8.62 -0.83 -5.09
N VAL A 121 -9.14 -1.84 -4.38
CA VAL A 121 -9.61 -3.09 -4.99
C VAL A 121 -10.67 -2.80 -6.05
N GLY A 122 -11.66 -1.96 -5.71
CA GLY A 122 -12.71 -1.54 -6.63
C GLY A 122 -12.16 -0.81 -7.85
N LEU A 123 -11.28 0.18 -7.63
CA LEU A 123 -10.64 0.94 -8.71
C LEU A 123 -9.87 0.03 -9.67
N ILE A 124 -9.04 -0.88 -9.15
CA ILE A 124 -8.21 -1.76 -9.97
C ILE A 124 -9.08 -2.70 -10.79
N ARG A 125 -10.05 -3.38 -10.14
CA ARG A 125 -10.96 -4.31 -10.83
C ARG A 125 -11.77 -3.60 -11.90
N GLU A 126 -12.45 -2.49 -11.58
CA GLU A 126 -13.28 -1.77 -12.55
C GLU A 126 -12.45 -1.19 -13.70
N THR A 127 -11.24 -0.70 -13.44
CA THR A 127 -10.32 -0.20 -14.48
C THR A 127 -9.95 -1.30 -15.46
N LEU A 128 -9.60 -2.49 -14.97
CA LEU A 128 -9.18 -3.60 -15.82
C LEU A 128 -10.38 -4.27 -16.51
N ASP A 129 -11.48 -4.49 -15.80
CA ASP A 129 -12.68 -5.16 -16.32
C ASP A 129 -13.41 -4.32 -17.38
N SER A 130 -13.39 -2.98 -17.24
CA SER A 130 -13.93 -2.08 -18.26
C SER A 130 -13.18 -2.14 -19.60
N GLY A 131 -11.96 -2.69 -19.60
CA GLY A 131 -11.10 -2.73 -20.79
C GLY A 131 -10.51 -1.38 -21.19
N ILE A 132 -10.71 -0.33 -20.37
CA ILE A 132 -10.11 0.99 -20.60
C ILE A 132 -8.58 0.91 -20.51
N ALA A 133 -8.06 0.09 -19.59
CA ALA A 133 -6.65 -0.23 -19.49
C ALA A 133 -6.43 -1.74 -19.42
N THR A 134 -5.34 -2.22 -20.02
CA THR A 134 -4.91 -3.62 -19.96
C THR A 134 -4.12 -3.91 -18.67
N GLU A 135 -3.50 -2.88 -18.12
CA GLU A 135 -2.72 -2.93 -16.89
C GLU A 135 -2.88 -1.62 -16.10
N LEU A 136 -2.76 -1.70 -14.78
CA LEU A 136 -2.72 -0.54 -13.89
C LEU A 136 -1.57 -0.72 -12.90
N GLY A 137 -0.56 0.15 -12.97
CA GLY A 137 0.54 0.21 -12.01
C GLY A 137 0.20 1.10 -10.82
N LEU A 138 0.59 0.70 -9.62
CA LEU A 138 0.61 1.55 -8.42
C LEU A 138 2.02 1.59 -7.82
N LEU A 139 2.42 2.77 -7.38
CA LEU A 139 3.66 3.01 -6.66
C LEU A 139 3.35 3.74 -5.35
N LEU A 140 3.89 3.22 -4.26
CA LEU A 140 3.85 3.84 -2.94
C LEU A 140 5.21 4.47 -2.66
N HIS A 141 5.24 5.77 -2.37
CA HIS A 141 6.48 6.47 -2.01
C HIS A 141 6.24 7.50 -0.89
N GLN A 142 7.18 7.59 0.06
CA GLN A 142 7.22 8.61 1.08
C GLN A 142 8.02 9.83 0.60
N TYR A 143 7.29 10.81 0.08
CA TYR A 143 7.85 12.06 -0.40
C TYR A 143 8.40 12.92 0.74
N ARG A 144 9.59 13.49 0.53
CA ARG A 144 10.25 14.44 1.44
C ARG A 144 9.86 15.88 1.13
N GLY A 145 9.48 16.16 -0.11
CA GLY A 145 9.10 17.50 -0.54
C GLY A 145 8.27 17.49 -1.81
N ALA A 146 8.91 17.81 -2.92
CA ALA A 146 8.26 17.96 -4.22
C ALA A 146 7.95 16.59 -4.85
N LEU A 147 6.85 16.50 -5.61
CA LEU A 147 6.42 15.25 -6.23
C LEU A 147 7.27 14.81 -7.42
N ASP A 148 8.20 15.68 -7.87
CA ASP A 148 9.19 15.44 -8.90
C ASP A 148 10.57 15.07 -8.33
N GLU A 149 10.66 14.75 -7.03
CA GLU A 149 11.91 14.27 -6.43
C GLU A 149 12.43 12.97 -7.07
N ASP A 150 13.72 12.71 -6.88
CA ASP A 150 14.38 11.54 -7.48
C ASP A 150 14.01 10.28 -6.71
N ILE A 151 13.35 9.33 -7.39
CA ILE A 151 12.82 8.09 -6.81
C ILE A 151 13.40 6.90 -7.57
N PRO A 152 14.46 6.26 -7.06
CA PRO A 152 14.96 5.02 -7.65
C PRO A 152 14.01 3.87 -7.32
N LEU A 153 13.43 3.23 -8.34
CA LEU A 153 12.59 2.06 -8.13
C LEU A 153 13.44 0.91 -7.58
N GLN A 154 12.98 0.31 -6.49
CA GLN A 154 13.62 -0.85 -5.86
C GLN A 154 13.23 -2.17 -6.54
N GLY A 155 12.24 -2.14 -7.43
CA GLY A 155 11.81 -3.28 -8.22
C GLY A 155 10.48 -3.04 -8.93
N ALA A 156 10.06 -4.05 -9.69
CA ALA A 156 8.74 -4.10 -10.29
C ALA A 156 8.14 -5.50 -10.10
N GLU A 157 6.85 -5.56 -9.81
CA GLU A 157 6.10 -6.79 -9.60
C GLU A 157 4.83 -6.75 -10.46
N THR A 158 4.38 -7.91 -10.93
CA THR A 158 3.11 -8.03 -11.65
C THR A 158 2.20 -8.99 -10.90
N ILE A 159 0.96 -8.56 -10.63
CA ILE A 159 -0.02 -9.28 -9.83
C ILE A 159 -1.30 -9.42 -10.65
N ARG A 160 -1.86 -10.63 -10.68
CA ARG A 160 -3.17 -10.87 -11.28
C ARG A 160 -4.27 -10.43 -10.33
N THR A 161 -5.34 -9.87 -10.87
CA THR A 161 -6.50 -9.49 -10.06
C THR A 161 -7.36 -10.69 -9.75
N ASP A 162 -7.03 -11.37 -8.66
CA ASP A 162 -7.80 -12.46 -8.08
C ASP A 162 -8.37 -12.06 -6.70
N ASP A 163 -8.74 -13.05 -5.90
CA ASP A 163 -9.27 -12.85 -4.55
C ASP A 163 -8.20 -12.44 -3.53
N ALA A 164 -6.90 -12.60 -3.84
CA ALA A 164 -5.78 -12.19 -2.99
C ALA A 164 -5.33 -10.74 -3.24
N LEU A 165 -6.02 -9.99 -4.11
CA LEU A 165 -5.66 -8.60 -4.44
C LEU A 165 -5.58 -7.69 -3.20
N ALA A 166 -6.49 -7.85 -2.24
CA ALA A 166 -6.46 -7.05 -1.02
C ALA A 166 -5.20 -7.30 -0.19
N ASP A 167 -4.76 -8.55 -0.08
CA ASP A 167 -3.54 -8.93 0.63
C ASP A 167 -2.29 -8.43 -0.10
N ALA A 168 -2.29 -8.51 -1.44
CA ALA A 168 -1.23 -7.93 -2.25
C ALA A 168 -1.07 -6.43 -2.00
N LEU A 169 -2.18 -5.66 -2.00
CA LEU A 169 -2.18 -4.24 -1.69
C LEU A 169 -1.71 -3.95 -0.25
N ARG A 170 -2.17 -4.75 0.71
CA ARG A 170 -1.76 -4.66 2.13
C ARG A 170 -0.25 -4.88 2.31
N LEU A 171 0.36 -5.70 1.45
CA LEU A 171 1.77 -6.10 1.49
C LEU A 171 2.65 -5.38 0.46
N MET A 172 2.14 -4.34 -0.21
CA MET A 172 2.94 -3.52 -1.12
C MET A 172 4.18 -2.96 -0.41
N ARG A 173 5.28 -2.92 -1.15
CA ARG A 173 6.54 -2.33 -0.71
C ARG A 173 6.64 -0.90 -1.23
N GLU A 174 7.29 -0.06 -0.45
CA GLU A 174 7.68 1.27 -0.90
C GLU A 174 8.68 1.16 -2.05
N ASP A 175 8.61 2.08 -3.00
CA ASP A 175 9.48 2.17 -4.18
C ASP A 175 9.46 0.96 -5.12
N VAL A 176 8.51 0.03 -4.94
CA VAL A 176 8.28 -1.08 -5.85
C VAL A 176 7.04 -0.78 -6.70
N LEU A 177 7.20 -0.76 -8.01
CA LEU A 177 6.09 -0.57 -8.94
C LEU A 177 5.31 -1.88 -9.05
N VAL A 178 4.09 -1.91 -8.53
CA VAL A 178 3.21 -3.09 -8.61
C VAL A 178 2.22 -2.88 -9.75
N THR A 179 2.30 -3.72 -10.77
CA THR A 179 1.42 -3.69 -11.95
C THR A 179 0.34 -4.75 -11.83
N PHE A 180 -0.91 -4.34 -11.90
CA PHE A 180 -2.08 -5.20 -11.86
C PHE A 180 -2.58 -5.51 -13.27
N VAL A 181 -2.89 -6.78 -13.52
CA VAL A 181 -3.44 -7.29 -14.78
C VAL A 181 -4.61 -8.24 -14.48
N ARG A 182 -5.49 -8.50 -15.46
CA ARG A 182 -6.55 -9.52 -15.31
C ARG A 182 -5.98 -10.93 -15.12
#